data_AF-A0A2T3WDL3-F1
#
_entry.id   AF-A0A2T3WDL3-F1
#
_cell.length_a   1.000
_cell.length_b   1.000
_cell.length_c   1.000
_cell.angle_alpha   90.00
_cell.angle_beta   90.00
_cell.angle_gamma   90.00
#
_symmetry.space_group_name_H-M   'P 1'
#
loop_
_entity.id
_entity.type
_entity.pdbx_description
1 polymer ?
#
loop_
_entity_poly.entity_id
_entity_poly.type
_entity_poly.pdbx_seq_one_letter_code
_entity_poly.pdbx_strand_id
1 'polypeptide(L)'
;MTAPQWPEGLTDATPLPYNVWRVMTHVDGARDVAEVARLASLTVPDVQERLRAAADWVKRATQHHQQVSDDMADAVTACLTPVVGPMAAVMVDEALDDLGDATTLNNLLSHVARQLSPERVQQFARNLRARGLA
;
A
#
# COMPACT_ATOMS: atom_id res chain seq x y z
N MET A 1 22.06 -1.52 21.40
CA MET A 1 20.74 -1.21 20.81
C MET A 1 20.99 -0.87 19.36
N THR A 2 20.34 -1.55 18.42
CA THR A 2 20.60 -1.37 16.98
C THR A 2 19.96 -0.06 16.51
N ALA A 3 20.72 0.78 15.82
CA ALA A 3 20.19 1.98 15.18
C ALA A 3 19.15 1.60 14.11
N PRO A 4 17.97 2.23 14.08
CA PRO A 4 17.04 2.03 12.98
C PRO A 4 17.70 2.44 11.67
N GLN A 5 17.36 1.72 10.60
CA GLN A 5 17.80 2.02 9.24
C GLN A 5 16.57 2.27 8.37
N TRP A 6 16.79 3.00 7.28
CA TRP A 6 15.78 3.11 6.24
C TRP A 6 15.48 1.73 5.66
N PRO A 7 14.20 1.34 5.52
CA PRO A 7 13.83 0.15 4.77
C PRO A 7 14.42 0.19 3.36
N GLU A 8 14.91 -0.95 2.86
CA GLU A 8 15.40 -1.07 1.49
C GLU A 8 14.33 -0.62 0.49
N GLY A 9 14.72 0.21 -0.49
CA GLY A 9 13.81 0.77 -1.49
C GLY A 9 13.16 2.11 -1.10
N LEU A 10 13.33 2.61 0.12
CA LEU A 10 12.97 3.98 0.47
C LEU A 10 14.18 4.91 0.39
N THR A 11 13.91 6.12 -0.06
CA THR A 11 14.85 7.24 -0.01
C THR A 11 14.14 8.45 0.59
N ASP A 12 14.88 9.47 0.97
CA ASP A 12 14.30 10.73 1.44
C ASP A 12 13.44 11.44 0.38
N ALA A 13 13.60 11.07 -0.90
CA ALA A 13 12.77 11.55 -2.01
C ALA A 13 11.44 10.78 -2.16
N THR A 14 11.24 9.67 -1.44
CA THR A 14 10.01 8.88 -1.54
C THR A 14 8.85 9.61 -0.87
N PRO A 15 7.70 9.82 -1.55
CA PRO A 15 6.53 10.45 -0.95
C PRO A 15 5.95 9.55 0.13
N LEU A 16 6.23 9.88 1.39
CA LEU A 16 5.74 9.20 2.58
C LEU A 16 4.62 10.01 3.24
N PRO A 17 3.64 9.37 3.90
CA PRO A 17 2.73 10.07 4.79
C PRO A 17 3.50 10.89 5.83
N TYR A 18 3.09 12.14 6.09
CA TYR A 18 3.82 13.08 6.94
C TYR A 18 4.23 12.49 8.31
N ASN A 19 3.34 11.71 8.88
CA ASN A 19 3.51 11.07 10.18
C ASN A 19 4.58 9.96 10.19
N VAL A 20 4.88 9.35 9.04
CA VAL A 20 6.00 8.42 8.83
C VAL A 20 7.27 9.20 8.46
N TRP A 21 7.15 10.15 7.52
CA TRP A 21 8.26 10.99 7.06
C TRP A 21 8.98 11.70 8.21
N ARG A 22 8.23 12.30 9.15
CA ARG A 22 8.79 13.02 10.31
C ARG A 22 9.67 12.15 11.22
N VAL A 23 9.49 10.83 11.20
CA VAL A 23 10.34 9.89 11.93
C VAL A 23 11.52 9.50 11.06
N MET A 24 11.25 9.13 9.80
CA MET A 24 12.28 8.67 8.85
C MET A 24 13.37 9.70 8.58
N THR A 25 13.04 11.00 8.52
CA THR A 25 14.04 12.08 8.34
C THR A 25 15.09 12.14 9.46
N HIS A 26 14.81 11.57 10.63
CA HIS A 26 15.76 11.49 11.74
C HIS A 26 16.53 10.16 11.81
N VAL A 27 16.16 9.18 10.99
CA VAL A 27 16.82 7.88 10.88
C VAL A 27 18.03 8.03 9.97
N ASP A 28 19.23 8.03 10.53
CA ASP A 28 20.50 8.16 9.80
C ASP A 28 21.39 6.90 9.90
N GLY A 29 20.88 5.83 10.52
CA GLY A 29 21.63 4.59 10.76
C GLY A 29 22.67 4.69 11.88
N ALA A 30 22.82 5.84 12.54
CA ALA A 30 23.76 6.05 13.65
C ALA A 30 23.05 6.34 14.98
N ARG A 31 21.92 7.07 14.95
CA ARG A 31 21.12 7.38 16.13
C ARG A 31 20.34 6.16 16.60
N ASP A 32 20.17 6.00 17.90
CA ASP A 32 19.28 4.98 18.44
C ASP A 32 17.81 5.42 18.40
N VAL A 33 16.90 4.49 18.68
CA VAL A 33 15.45 4.74 18.66
C VAL A 33 15.02 5.79 19.70
N ALA A 34 15.72 5.89 20.83
CA ALA A 34 15.38 6.86 21.88
C ALA A 34 15.72 8.29 21.45
N GLU A 35 16.86 8.46 20.78
CA GLU A 35 17.28 9.75 20.22
C GLU A 35 16.39 10.17 19.05
N VAL A 36 15.99 9.23 18.18
CA VAL A 36 15.00 9.49 17.13
C VAL A 36 13.67 9.93 17.73
N ALA A 37 13.21 9.29 18.81
CA ALA A 37 11.97 9.66 19.51
C ALA A 37 12.05 11.08 20.09
N ARG A 38 13.18 11.43 20.70
CA ARG A 38 13.44 12.77 21.23
C ARG A 38 13.38 13.84 20.13
N LEU A 39 14.05 13.60 18.99
CA LEU A 39 14.07 14.53 17.85
C LEU A 39 12.70 14.66 17.19
N ALA A 40 11.98 13.54 17.03
CA ALA A 40 10.65 13.51 16.46
C ALA A 40 9.56 14.03 17.41
N SER A 41 9.90 14.33 18.68
CA SER A 41 8.93 14.68 19.74
C SER A 41 7.82 13.61 19.90
N LEU A 42 8.22 12.34 19.93
CA LEU A 42 7.34 11.17 20.06
C LEU A 42 7.85 10.24 21.16
N THR A 43 7.03 9.28 21.57
CA THR A 43 7.50 8.22 22.46
C THR A 43 8.23 7.13 21.67
N VAL A 44 9.07 6.35 22.33
CA VAL A 44 9.75 5.19 21.71
C VAL A 44 8.76 4.20 21.08
N PRO A 45 7.63 3.84 21.73
CA PRO A 45 6.59 3.03 21.09
C PRO A 45 6.02 3.62 19.80
N ASP A 46 5.74 4.93 19.78
CA ASP A 46 5.21 5.60 18.58
C ASP A 46 6.21 5.54 17.42
N VAL A 47 7.49 5.74 17.70
CA VAL A 47 8.57 5.62 16.70
C VAL A 47 8.64 4.20 16.15
N GLN A 48 8.57 3.19 17.01
CA GLN A 48 8.57 1.78 16.57
C GLN A 48 7.37 1.46 15.67
N GLU A 49 6.19 1.97 16.00
CA GLU A 49 5.00 1.84 15.15
C GLU A 49 5.22 2.49 13.77
N ARG A 50 5.84 3.67 13.73
CA ARG A 50 6.06 4.38 12.46
C ARG A 50 7.15 3.75 11.60
N LEU A 51 8.18 3.18 12.21
CA LEU A 51 9.18 2.38 11.51
C LEU A 51 8.56 1.13 10.86
N ARG A 52 7.62 0.45 11.55
CA ARG A 52 6.84 -0.65 10.96
C ARG A 52 5.97 -0.17 9.80
N ALA A 53 5.27 0.94 10.00
CA ALA A 53 4.46 1.55 8.94
C ALA A 53 5.29 1.96 7.71
N ALA A 54 6.55 2.38 7.87
CA ALA A 54 7.47 2.65 6.77
C ALA A 54 7.85 1.37 6.01
N ALA A 55 8.13 0.27 6.72
CA ALA A 55 8.42 -1.02 6.08
C ALA A 55 7.20 -1.56 5.31
N ASP A 56 6.00 -1.40 5.87
CA ASP A 56 4.75 -1.79 5.20
C ASP A 56 4.40 -0.85 4.03
N TRP A 57 4.88 0.39 4.05
CA TRP A 57 4.76 1.30 2.91
C TRP A 57 5.57 0.81 1.71
N VAL A 58 6.80 0.32 1.92
CA VAL A 58 7.60 -0.30 0.84
C VAL A 58 6.87 -1.48 0.23
N LYS A 59 6.39 -2.39 1.07
CA LYS A 59 5.69 -3.59 0.59
C LYS A 59 4.49 -3.21 -0.27
N ARG A 60 3.68 -2.25 0.18
CA ARG A 60 2.52 -1.77 -0.57
C ARG A 60 2.92 -1.02 -1.85
N ALA A 61 3.87 -0.09 -1.77
CA ALA A 61 4.33 0.66 -2.94
C ALA A 61 4.91 -0.28 -4.00
N THR A 62 5.67 -1.31 -3.60
CA THR A 62 6.21 -2.32 -4.51
C THR A 62 5.10 -3.21 -5.09
N GLN A 63 4.13 -3.65 -4.29
CA GLN A 63 2.99 -4.44 -4.77
C GLN A 63 2.13 -3.69 -5.78
N HIS A 64 1.92 -2.38 -5.60
CA HIS A 64 1.13 -1.57 -6.53
C HIS A 64 1.80 -1.39 -7.91
N HIS A 65 3.13 -1.49 -7.97
CA HIS A 65 3.91 -1.40 -9.22
C HIS A 65 4.27 -2.77 -9.80
N GLN A 66 3.94 -3.87 -9.12
CA GLN A 66 4.11 -5.21 -9.66
C GLN A 66 3.07 -5.47 -10.76
N GLN A 67 3.50 -6.22 -11.77
CA GLN A 67 2.60 -6.79 -12.76
C GLN A 67 1.57 -7.67 -12.06
N VAL A 68 0.31 -7.60 -12.53
CA VAL A 68 -0.76 -8.41 -11.96
C VAL A 68 -0.48 -9.87 -12.26
N SER A 69 -0.34 -10.68 -11.21
CA SER A 69 -0.38 -12.13 -11.32
C SER A 69 -1.82 -12.64 -11.19
N ASP A 70 -2.07 -13.87 -11.64
CA ASP A 70 -3.38 -14.53 -11.52
C ASP A 70 -3.89 -14.51 -10.06
N ASP A 71 -3.02 -14.81 -9.08
CA ASP A 71 -3.35 -14.73 -7.65
C ASP A 71 -3.83 -13.33 -7.21
N MET A 72 -3.26 -12.27 -7.78
CA MET A 72 -3.67 -10.89 -7.48
C MET A 72 -5.01 -10.57 -8.14
N ALA A 73 -5.23 -11.03 -9.38
CA ALA A 73 -6.51 -10.90 -10.07
C ALA A 73 -7.63 -11.59 -9.28
N ASP A 74 -7.41 -12.82 -8.81
CA ASP A 74 -8.35 -13.56 -7.98
C ASP A 74 -8.65 -12.83 -6.66
N ALA A 75 -7.63 -12.27 -6.03
CA ALA A 75 -7.78 -11.52 -4.80
C ALA A 75 -8.61 -10.23 -5.00
N VAL A 76 -8.42 -9.54 -6.14
CA VAL A 76 -9.20 -8.37 -6.56
C VAL A 76 -10.65 -8.76 -6.86
N THR A 77 -10.86 -9.82 -7.64
CA THR A 77 -12.19 -10.38 -7.94
C THR A 77 -12.95 -10.67 -6.66
N ALA A 78 -12.34 -11.37 -5.71
CA ALA A 78 -12.99 -11.69 -4.44
C ALA A 78 -13.22 -10.45 -3.53
N CYS A 79 -12.47 -9.36 -3.70
CA CYS A 79 -12.78 -8.07 -3.04
C CYS A 79 -13.98 -7.36 -3.68
N LEU A 80 -14.20 -7.58 -4.98
CA LEU A 80 -15.21 -6.95 -5.79
C LEU A 80 -16.55 -7.71 -5.75
N THR A 81 -16.53 -9.03 -5.57
CA THR A 81 -17.73 -9.89 -5.47
C THR A 81 -18.77 -9.40 -4.45
N PRO A 82 -18.41 -8.96 -3.23
CA PRO A 82 -19.39 -8.43 -2.27
C PRO A 82 -20.05 -7.11 -2.71
N VAL A 83 -19.49 -6.44 -3.73
CA VAL A 83 -19.91 -5.11 -4.19
C VAL A 83 -20.78 -5.20 -5.45
N VAL A 84 -20.42 -6.08 -6.39
CA VAL A 84 -21.09 -6.21 -7.70
C VAL A 84 -21.62 -7.62 -7.97
N GLY A 85 -21.47 -8.55 -7.02
CA GLY A 85 -21.91 -9.93 -7.15
C GLY A 85 -21.06 -10.72 -8.15
N PRO A 86 -21.65 -11.73 -8.82
CA PRO A 86 -20.94 -12.61 -9.77
C PRO A 86 -20.29 -11.89 -10.95
N MET A 87 -20.71 -10.66 -11.25
CA MET A 87 -20.15 -9.84 -12.33
C MET A 87 -18.69 -9.43 -12.06
N ALA A 88 -18.21 -9.59 -10.82
CA ALA A 88 -16.86 -9.23 -10.43
C ALA A 88 -15.78 -9.91 -11.28
N ALA A 89 -15.96 -11.20 -11.61
CA ALA A 89 -14.98 -11.94 -12.43
C ALA A 89 -14.91 -11.35 -13.84
N VAL A 90 -16.06 -11.14 -14.48
CA VAL A 90 -16.15 -10.57 -15.83
C VAL A 90 -15.53 -9.17 -15.87
N MET A 91 -15.80 -8.32 -14.87
CA MET A 91 -15.22 -6.97 -14.82
C MET A 91 -13.70 -6.97 -14.66
N VAL A 92 -13.14 -7.96 -13.95
CA VAL A 92 -11.68 -8.09 -13.79
C VAL A 92 -11.06 -8.63 -15.06
N ASP A 93 -11.66 -9.66 -15.68
CA ASP A 93 -11.20 -10.24 -16.94
C ASP A 93 -11.20 -9.18 -18.07
N GLU A 94 -12.30 -8.45 -18.23
CA GLU A 94 -12.40 -7.34 -19.21
C GLU A 94 -11.35 -6.25 -18.93
N ALA A 95 -11.11 -5.91 -17.66
CA ALA A 95 -10.10 -4.91 -17.32
C ALA A 95 -8.67 -5.41 -17.57
N LEU A 96 -8.40 -6.70 -17.42
CA LEU A 96 -7.10 -7.29 -17.76
C LEU A 96 -6.89 -7.32 -19.27
N ASP A 97 -7.90 -7.72 -20.03
CA ASP A 97 -7.88 -7.72 -21.50
C ASP A 97 -7.67 -6.30 -22.05
N ASP A 98 -8.35 -5.30 -21.49
CA ASP A 98 -8.25 -3.90 -21.90
C ASP A 98 -6.88 -3.26 -21.58
N LEU A 99 -6.26 -3.65 -20.46
CA LEU A 99 -5.00 -3.07 -19.99
C LEU A 99 -3.75 -3.82 -20.51
N GLY A 100 -3.92 -5.09 -20.90
CA GLY A 100 -2.88 -5.96 -21.44
C GLY A 100 -1.93 -6.57 -20.40
N ASP A 101 -1.08 -7.50 -20.87
CA ASP A 101 -0.25 -8.41 -20.07
C ASP A 101 0.75 -7.74 -19.10
N ALA A 102 1.07 -6.46 -19.32
CA ALA A 102 2.01 -5.72 -18.48
C ALA A 102 1.31 -4.78 -17.47
N THR A 103 0.01 -4.93 -17.27
CA THR A 103 -0.74 -4.08 -16.35
C THR A 103 -0.27 -4.28 -14.91
N THR A 104 -0.26 -3.18 -14.16
CA THR A 104 0.08 -3.18 -12.74
C THR A 104 -1.19 -3.24 -11.89
N LEU A 105 -1.07 -3.69 -10.64
CA LEU A 105 -2.19 -3.72 -9.71
C LEU A 105 -2.86 -2.34 -9.58
N ASN A 106 -2.09 -1.25 -9.55
CA ASN A 106 -2.65 0.10 -9.49
C ASN A 106 -3.50 0.45 -10.72
N ASN A 107 -3.06 0.04 -11.92
CA ASN A 107 -3.80 0.28 -13.15
C ASN A 107 -5.11 -0.52 -13.18
N LEU A 108 -5.06 -1.79 -12.76
CA LEU A 108 -6.26 -2.64 -12.64
C LEU A 108 -7.27 -2.04 -11.65
N LEU A 109 -6.83 -1.71 -10.44
CA LEU A 109 -7.69 -1.13 -9.40
C LEU A 109 -8.31 0.20 -9.85
N SER A 110 -7.52 1.05 -10.50
CA SER A 110 -7.99 2.34 -11.04
C SER A 110 -8.98 2.14 -12.18
N HIS A 111 -8.75 1.16 -13.07
CA HIS A 111 -9.66 0.85 -14.17
C HIS A 111 -11.00 0.35 -13.63
N VAL A 112 -10.99 -0.64 -12.74
CA VAL A 112 -12.20 -1.19 -12.11
C VAL A 112 -12.95 -0.11 -11.33
N ALA A 113 -12.26 0.73 -10.56
CA ALA A 113 -12.90 1.80 -9.79
C ALA A 113 -13.67 2.81 -10.66
N ARG A 114 -13.22 3.07 -11.90
CA ARG A 114 -13.94 3.96 -12.84
C ARG A 114 -15.26 3.38 -13.35
N GLN A 115 -15.41 2.06 -13.30
CA GLN A 115 -16.65 1.38 -13.70
C GLN A 115 -17.68 1.30 -12.56
N LEU A 116 -17.29 1.66 -11.33
CA LEU A 116 -18.13 1.60 -10.14
C LEU A 116 -18.76 2.95 -9.80
N SER A 117 -19.94 2.92 -9.18
CA SER A 117 -20.52 4.10 -8.54
C SER A 117 -19.69 4.52 -7.32
N PRO A 118 -19.71 5.81 -6.90
CA PRO A 118 -18.89 6.30 -5.78
C PRO A 118 -19.07 5.51 -4.48
N GLU A 119 -20.30 5.08 -4.16
CA GLU A 119 -20.61 4.27 -2.98
C GLU A 119 -19.93 2.89 -3.04
N ARG A 120 -19.96 2.26 -4.22
CA ARG A 120 -19.33 0.97 -4.48
C ARG A 120 -17.81 1.05 -4.44
N VAL A 121 -17.23 2.14 -4.96
CA VAL A 121 -15.78 2.41 -4.84
C VAL A 121 -15.35 2.45 -3.37
N GLN A 122 -16.11 3.11 -2.50
CA GLN A 122 -15.76 3.16 -1.07
C GLN A 122 -15.84 1.79 -0.42
N GLN A 123 -16.87 0.98 -0.75
CA GLN A 123 -16.99 -0.38 -0.23
C GLN A 123 -15.87 -1.28 -0.73
N PHE A 124 -15.53 -1.20 -2.02
CA PHE A 124 -14.41 -1.91 -2.62
C PHE A 124 -13.07 -1.53 -1.97
N ALA A 125 -12.80 -0.23 -1.79
CA ALA A 125 -11.60 0.25 -1.11
C ALA A 125 -11.51 -0.22 0.35
N ARG A 126 -12.65 -0.39 1.05
CA ARG A 126 -12.65 -1.01 2.40
C ARG A 126 -12.27 -2.49 2.34
N ASN A 127 -12.79 -3.24 1.38
CA ASN A 127 -12.46 -4.66 1.20
C ASN A 127 -10.98 -4.88 0.86
N LEU A 128 -10.41 -4.03 -0.02
CA LEU A 128 -9.00 -4.08 -0.37
C LEU A 128 -8.10 -3.84 0.85
N ARG A 129 -8.39 -2.80 1.66
CA ARG A 129 -7.63 -2.53 2.89
C ARG A 129 -7.72 -3.67 3.91
N ALA A 130 -8.89 -4.27 4.06
CA ALA A 130 -9.08 -5.41 4.96
C ALA A 130 -8.23 -6.64 4.57
N ARG A 131 -7.86 -6.75 3.28
CA ARG A 131 -6.98 -7.79 2.74
C ARG A 131 -5.53 -7.35 2.53
N GLY A 132 -5.19 -6.11 2.89
CA GLY A 132 -3.84 -5.57 2.72
C GLY A 132 -3.45 -5.26 1.27
N LEU A 133 -4.42 -5.09 0.38
CA LEU A 133 -4.21 -4.77 -1.05
C LEU A 133 -4.31 -3.26 -1.37
N ALA A 134 -4.56 -2.42 -0.35
CA ALA A 134 -4.64 -0.94 -0.44
C ALA A 134 -4.12 -0.28 0.85
#